data_AF-A0A949DG26-F1
#
_entry.id   AF-A0A949DG26-F1
#
_cell.length_a   1.000
_cell.length_b   1.000
_cell.length_c   1.000
_cell.angle_alpha   90.00
_cell.angle_beta   90.00
_cell.angle_gamma   90.00
#
_symmetry.space_group_name_H-M   'P 1'
#
loop_
_entity.id
_entity.type
_entity.pdbx_description
1 polymer ?
#
loop_
_entity_poly.entity_id
_entity_poly.type
_entity_poly.pdbx_seq_one_letter_code
_entity_poly.pdbx_strand_id
1 'polypeptide(L)'
;MKKNQKSILRQSSGQEIKNQKFQGFTLIELLVVIVIIGVMTSFLMTNYIGVRIRSRDVQRKSDLRQIQSALEMYRSDVGMYPDTVSFVCDNSITSGGVIYMQRIPCDPINVAPLTYRYSSAAPNLIYTLVACLENVNDQQKDSANVAPCNGTSNWSYTLLSP
;
A
#
# COMPACT_ATOMS: atom_id res chain seq x y z
N MET A 1 30.71 -51.97 76.40
CA MET A 1 30.27 -50.74 77.10
C MET A 1 30.16 -49.60 76.10
N LYS A 2 29.01 -48.89 76.11
CA LYS A 2 28.74 -47.50 75.66
C LYS A 2 29.37 -47.04 74.32
N LYS A 3 28.61 -46.95 73.23
CA LYS A 3 27.78 -45.78 72.82
C LYS A 3 28.39 -44.43 73.24
N ASN A 4 28.86 -43.64 72.27
CA ASN A 4 28.25 -42.34 71.94
C ASN A 4 29.15 -41.53 71.01
N GLN A 5 28.68 -41.34 69.78
CA GLN A 5 28.92 -40.09 69.08
C GLN A 5 27.59 -39.66 68.46
N LYS A 6 26.79 -38.99 69.29
CA LYS A 6 25.68 -38.17 68.84
C LYS A 6 26.25 -36.91 68.19
N SER A 7 25.48 -36.41 67.24
CA SER A 7 25.48 -35.07 66.65
C SER A 7 26.68 -34.72 65.78
N ILE A 8 26.42 -34.60 64.47
CA ILE A 8 26.24 -33.29 63.84
C ILE A 8 25.20 -33.44 62.72
N LEU A 9 24.06 -32.79 62.93
CA LEU A 9 23.06 -32.50 61.92
C LEU A 9 23.48 -31.19 61.24
N ARG A 10 23.45 -31.13 59.90
CA ARG A 10 23.21 -29.87 59.18
C ARG A 10 22.27 -30.12 58.00
N GLN A 11 21.00 -29.87 58.28
CA GLN A 11 19.97 -29.31 57.40
C GLN A 11 20.25 -29.40 55.89
N SER A 12 19.71 -30.44 55.27
CA SER A 12 19.25 -30.33 53.88
C SER A 12 17.75 -30.07 53.96
N SER A 13 17.36 -28.80 54.01
CA SER A 13 15.98 -28.39 53.76
C SER A 13 15.65 -28.75 52.31
N GLY A 14 15.08 -29.94 52.11
CA GLY A 14 14.50 -30.33 50.83
C GLY A 14 13.39 -29.35 50.49
N GLN A 15 13.61 -28.53 49.47
CA GLN A 15 12.51 -27.78 48.87
C GLN A 15 11.57 -28.79 48.21
N GLU A 16 10.38 -28.97 48.79
CA GLU A 16 9.28 -29.65 48.11
C GLU A 16 8.97 -28.90 46.81
N ILE A 17 9.31 -29.49 45.68
CA ILE A 17 8.86 -29.03 44.37
C ILE A 17 7.35 -29.27 44.35
N LYS A 18 6.57 -28.22 44.68
CA LYS A 18 5.12 -28.20 44.50
C LYS A 18 4.83 -28.49 43.03
N ASN A 19 4.36 -29.71 42.77
CA ASN A 19 3.94 -30.15 41.46
C ASN A 19 2.67 -29.36 41.08
N GLN A 20 2.88 -28.21 40.43
CA GLN A 20 1.80 -27.40 39.87
C GLN A 20 1.14 -28.26 38.80
N LYS A 21 -0.09 -28.74 39.06
CA LYS A 21 -0.87 -29.46 38.07
C LYS A 21 -1.09 -28.53 36.88
N PHE A 22 -0.45 -28.82 35.76
CA PHE A 22 -0.78 -28.17 34.50
C PHE A 22 -2.21 -28.52 34.14
N GLN A 23 -3.09 -27.53 34.23
CA GLN A 23 -4.46 -27.64 33.75
C GLN A 23 -4.42 -27.58 32.22
N GLY A 24 -4.89 -28.64 31.57
CA GLY A 24 -5.03 -28.69 30.11
C GLY A 24 -6.31 -28.01 29.65
N PHE A 25 -6.30 -27.46 28.43
CA PHE A 25 -7.48 -26.92 27.78
C PHE A 25 -8.55 -27.99 27.54
N THR A 26 -9.81 -27.61 27.69
CA THR A 26 -10.95 -28.47 27.35
C THR A 26 -11.24 -28.42 25.86
N LEU A 27 -11.80 -29.51 25.30
CA LEU A 27 -12.24 -29.55 23.90
C LEU A 27 -13.31 -28.50 23.59
N ILE A 28 -14.17 -28.21 24.57
CA ILE A 28 -15.22 -27.20 24.43
C ILE A 28 -14.65 -25.77 24.37
N GLU A 29 -13.59 -25.47 25.13
CA GLU A 29 -12.90 -24.17 25.04
C GLU A 29 -12.31 -23.95 23.66
N LEU A 30 -11.66 -24.97 23.08
CA LEU A 30 -11.13 -24.87 21.73
C LEU A 30 -12.25 -24.71 20.68
N LEU A 31 -13.37 -25.42 20.87
CA LEU A 31 -14.51 -25.38 19.95
C LEU A 31 -15.15 -23.99 19.90
N VAL A 32 -15.36 -23.35 21.05
CA VAL A 32 -15.92 -22.00 21.09
C VAL A 32 -14.98 -20.99 20.43
N VAL A 33 -13.66 -21.13 20.61
CA VAL A 33 -12.66 -20.22 20.03
C VAL A 33 -12.67 -20.27 18.50
N ILE A 34 -12.68 -21.46 17.89
CA ILE A 34 -12.71 -21.57 16.41
C ILE A 34 -14.02 -21.05 15.83
N VAL A 35 -15.14 -21.17 16.56
CA VAL A 35 -16.43 -20.60 16.16
C VAL A 35 -16.36 -19.07 16.16
N ILE A 36 -15.82 -18.46 17.22
CA ILE A 36 -15.68 -16.98 17.30
C ILE A 36 -14.74 -16.48 16.20
N ILE A 37 -13.60 -17.14 15.97
CA ILE A 37 -12.66 -16.78 14.90
C ILE A 37 -13.33 -16.91 13.52
N GLY A 38 -14.12 -17.96 13.30
CA GLY A 38 -14.87 -18.14 12.04
C GLY A 38 -15.87 -17.01 11.77
N VAL A 39 -16.61 -16.59 12.80
CA VAL A 39 -17.54 -15.45 12.69
C VAL A 39 -16.77 -14.15 12.44
N MET A 40 -15.71 -13.87 13.20
CA MET A 40 -14.92 -12.65 13.05
C MET A 40 -14.25 -12.53 11.67
N THR A 41 -13.67 -13.62 11.17
CA THR A 41 -12.99 -13.64 9.86
C THR A 41 -13.94 -13.36 8.69
N SER A 42 -15.22 -13.77 8.79
CA SER A 42 -16.22 -13.50 7.75
C SER A 42 -16.50 -12.00 7.54
N PHE A 43 -16.56 -11.20 8.62
CA PHE A 43 -16.80 -9.76 8.54
C PHE A 43 -15.58 -8.96 8.03
N LEU A 44 -14.37 -9.44 8.30
CA LEU A 44 -13.15 -8.73 7.92
C LEU A 44 -12.91 -8.76 6.40
N MET A 45 -13.29 -9.84 5.72
CA MET A 45 -13.00 -10.03 4.30
C MET A 45 -13.66 -8.99 3.39
N THR A 46 -14.91 -8.63 3.67
CA THR A 46 -15.68 -7.69 2.83
C THR A 46 -15.15 -6.25 2.91
N ASN A 47 -14.71 -5.81 4.09
CA ASN A 47 -14.17 -4.46 4.29
C ASN A 47 -12.76 -4.30 3.71
N TYR A 48 -11.98 -5.38 3.67
CA TYR A 48 -10.58 -5.36 3.26
C TYR A 48 -10.37 -4.93 1.79
N ILE A 49 -11.26 -5.36 0.89
CA ILE A 49 -11.15 -5.04 -0.54
C ILE A 49 -11.29 -3.53 -0.79
N GLY A 50 -12.26 -2.87 -0.15
CA GLY A 50 -12.49 -1.44 -0.29
C GLY A 50 -11.35 -0.58 0.28
N VAL A 51 -10.64 -1.07 1.30
CA VAL A 51 -9.44 -0.39 1.82
C VAL A 51 -8.29 -0.47 0.81
N ARG A 52 -8.05 -1.64 0.20
CA ARG A 52 -7.01 -1.79 -0.83
C ARG A 52 -7.26 -0.90 -2.04
N ILE A 53 -8.51 -0.82 -2.51
CA ILE A 53 -8.92 0.07 -3.60
C ILE A 53 -8.56 1.53 -3.28
N ARG A 54 -9.01 2.03 -2.13
CA ARG A 54 -8.72 3.41 -1.70
C ARG A 54 -7.22 3.67 -1.53
N SER A 55 -6.47 2.70 -1.01
CA SER A 55 -5.02 2.81 -0.87
C SER A 55 -4.32 2.97 -2.22
N ARG A 56 -4.73 2.19 -3.24
CA ARG A 56 -4.18 2.32 -4.59
C ARG A 56 -4.56 3.66 -5.22
N ASP A 57 -5.80 4.12 -5.06
CA ASP A 57 -6.22 5.42 -5.57
C ASP A 57 -5.46 6.59 -4.93
N VAL A 58 -5.19 6.53 -3.62
CA VAL A 58 -4.32 7.50 -2.94
C VAL A 58 -2.90 7.48 -3.53
N GLN A 59 -2.35 6.29 -3.77
CA GLN A 59 -1.05 6.15 -4.42
C GLN A 59 -1.05 6.76 -5.83
N ARG A 60 -2.05 6.46 -6.67
CA ARG A 60 -2.20 7.05 -8.01
C ARG A 60 -2.20 8.57 -7.99
N LYS A 61 -2.96 9.18 -7.07
CA LYS A 61 -3.02 10.63 -6.91
C LYS A 61 -1.68 11.22 -6.47
N SER A 62 -0.96 10.53 -5.58
CA SER A 62 0.38 10.93 -5.14
C SER A 62 1.40 10.85 -6.28
N ASP A 63 1.36 9.76 -7.06
CA ASP A 63 2.28 9.53 -8.17
C ASP A 63 2.09 10.60 -9.26
N LEU A 64 0.85 10.94 -9.62
CA LEU A 64 0.60 12.02 -10.57
C LEU A 64 1.12 13.39 -10.09
N ARG A 65 1.05 13.69 -8.79
CA ARG A 65 1.61 14.94 -8.23
C ARG A 65 3.13 14.98 -8.28
N GLN A 66 3.78 13.84 -8.05
CA GLN A 66 5.23 13.72 -8.18
C GLN A 66 5.66 13.92 -9.65
N ILE A 67 4.94 13.30 -10.59
CA ILE A 67 5.16 13.48 -12.01
C ILE A 67 4.95 14.94 -12.42
N GLN A 68 3.85 15.58 -12.00
CA GLN A 68 3.59 17.00 -12.24
C GLN A 68 4.76 17.87 -11.77
N SER A 69 5.25 17.65 -10.56
CA SER A 69 6.40 18.42 -10.04
C SER A 69 7.65 18.27 -10.92
N ALA A 70 7.91 17.06 -11.43
CA ALA A 70 9.02 16.83 -12.36
C ALA A 70 8.81 17.49 -13.74
N LEU A 71 7.57 17.49 -14.26
CA LEU A 71 7.22 18.16 -15.50
C LEU A 71 7.39 19.68 -15.40
N GLU A 72 7.03 20.28 -14.26
CA GLU A 72 7.25 21.71 -14.02
C GLU A 72 8.73 22.06 -13.97
N MET A 73 9.56 21.25 -13.29
CA MET A 73 11.02 21.44 -13.30
C MET A 73 11.59 21.31 -14.72
N TYR A 74 11.15 20.31 -15.48
CA TYR A 74 11.56 20.13 -16.88
C TYR A 74 11.21 21.36 -17.72
N ARG A 75 9.99 21.87 -17.61
CA ARG A 75 9.55 23.05 -18.36
C ARG A 75 10.30 24.31 -17.95
N SER A 76 10.63 24.47 -16.67
CA SER A 76 11.41 25.61 -16.18
C SER A 76 12.76 25.72 -16.91
N ASP A 77 13.39 24.58 -17.22
CA ASP A 77 14.73 24.55 -17.83
C ASP A 77 14.69 24.48 -19.36
N VAL A 78 13.73 23.74 -19.93
CA VAL A 78 13.63 23.48 -21.38
C VAL A 78 12.66 24.45 -22.09
N GLY A 79 11.76 25.10 -21.36
CA GLY A 79 10.75 26.03 -21.88
C GLY A 79 9.46 25.37 -22.40
N MET A 80 9.44 24.05 -22.53
CA MET A 80 8.32 23.23 -22.99
C MET A 80 8.25 21.93 -22.19
N TYR A 81 7.10 21.26 -22.18
CA TYR A 81 6.96 19.93 -21.57
C TYR A 81 7.52 18.83 -22.48
N PRO A 82 7.89 17.66 -21.93
CA PRO A 82 8.37 16.51 -22.70
C PRO A 82 7.32 16.01 -23.71
N ASP A 83 7.77 15.35 -24.78
CA ASP A 83 6.86 14.67 -25.72
C ASP A 83 6.17 13.45 -25.08
N THR A 84 4.96 13.18 -25.55
CA THR A 84 4.10 12.10 -25.03
C THR A 84 4.66 10.70 -25.23
N VAL A 85 5.39 10.51 -26.33
CA VAL A 85 5.92 9.20 -26.77
C VAL A 85 6.90 8.58 -25.78
N SER A 86 7.49 9.37 -24.88
CA SER A 86 8.47 8.89 -23.89
C SER A 86 7.87 8.57 -22.52
N PHE A 87 6.58 8.82 -22.32
CA PHE A 87 5.94 8.61 -21.02
C PHE A 87 5.52 7.15 -20.83
N VAL A 88 6.48 6.34 -20.39
CA VAL A 88 6.29 4.93 -20.02
C VAL A 88 6.76 4.78 -18.57
N CYS A 89 6.09 3.93 -17.79
CA CYS A 89 6.54 3.68 -16.44
C CYS A 89 7.93 3.02 -16.41
N ASP A 90 8.64 3.18 -15.31
CA ASP A 90 10.06 2.83 -15.14
C ASP A 90 11.08 3.61 -16.00
N ASN A 91 10.66 4.42 -16.98
CA ASN A 91 11.56 5.36 -17.66
C ASN A 91 11.89 6.57 -16.79
N SER A 92 12.90 7.34 -17.19
CA SER A 92 13.27 8.61 -16.56
C SER A 92 12.79 9.80 -17.39
N ILE A 93 12.55 10.93 -16.73
CA ILE A 93 12.32 12.22 -17.39
C ILE A 93 13.66 12.96 -17.37
N THR A 94 14.27 13.13 -18.54
CA THR A 94 15.61 13.72 -18.69
C THR A 94 15.67 14.64 -19.89
N SER A 95 16.49 15.69 -19.84
CA SER A 95 16.85 16.52 -20.99
C SER A 95 18.26 17.07 -20.82
N GLY A 96 19.06 17.05 -21.88
CA GLY A 96 20.42 17.61 -21.87
C GLY A 96 21.36 17.01 -20.81
N GLY A 97 21.13 15.77 -20.37
CA GLY A 97 21.90 15.11 -19.30
C GLY A 97 21.43 15.43 -17.87
N VAL A 98 20.43 16.29 -17.71
CA VAL A 98 19.76 16.56 -16.42
C VAL A 98 18.62 15.58 -16.21
N ILE A 99 18.51 15.04 -15.00
CA ILE A 99 17.45 14.10 -14.59
C ILE A 99 16.44 14.85 -13.73
N TYR A 100 15.22 15.00 -14.24
CA TYR A 100 14.10 15.64 -13.53
C TYR A 100 13.27 14.62 -12.75
N MET A 101 13.25 13.37 -13.22
CA MET A 101 12.68 12.23 -12.50
C MET A 101 13.48 10.97 -12.84
N GLN A 102 14.01 10.29 -11.82
CA GLN A 102 14.79 9.07 -12.03
C GLN A 102 13.94 7.93 -12.57
N ARG A 103 12.68 7.83 -12.14
CA ARG A 103 11.79 6.75 -12.51
C ARG A 103 10.33 7.19 -12.45
N ILE A 104 9.62 7.08 -13.56
CA ILE A 104 8.17 7.30 -13.64
C ILE A 104 7.47 6.13 -12.93
N PRO A 105 6.66 6.38 -11.88
CA PRO A 105 5.94 5.33 -11.20
C PRO A 105 4.98 4.58 -12.14
N CYS A 106 4.88 3.27 -11.97
CA CYS A 106 3.84 2.48 -12.64
C CYS A 106 2.54 2.53 -11.82
N ASP A 107 1.40 2.42 -12.50
CA ASP A 107 0.12 2.20 -11.81
C ASP A 107 0.20 0.94 -10.93
N PRO A 108 -0.41 0.89 -9.73
CA PRO A 108 -0.31 -0.27 -8.84
C PRO A 108 -0.83 -1.59 -9.42
N ILE A 109 -1.72 -1.56 -10.42
CA ILE A 109 -2.19 -2.74 -11.14
C ILE A 109 -1.39 -2.92 -12.44
N ASN A 110 -0.92 -1.83 -13.04
CA ASN A 110 -0.05 -1.81 -14.23
C ASN A 110 -0.57 -2.67 -15.40
N VAL A 111 -1.88 -2.70 -15.60
CA VAL A 111 -2.51 -3.36 -16.75
C VAL A 111 -3.22 -2.32 -17.60
N ALA A 112 -3.04 -2.36 -18.92
CA ALA A 112 -3.81 -1.51 -19.82
C ALA A 112 -5.32 -1.81 -19.67
N PRO A 113 -6.21 -0.79 -19.64
CA PRO A 113 -5.98 0.64 -19.84
C PRO A 113 -5.73 1.46 -18.55
N LEU A 114 -5.49 0.84 -17.39
CA LEU A 114 -5.34 1.50 -16.08
C LEU A 114 -3.97 2.17 -15.87
N THR A 115 -3.12 2.24 -16.90
CA THR A 115 -1.81 2.88 -16.81
C THR A 115 -1.94 4.40 -16.77
N TYR A 116 -1.02 5.09 -16.09
CA TYR A 116 -0.94 6.54 -16.13
C TYR A 116 -0.79 7.03 -17.56
N ARG A 117 -1.57 8.06 -17.91
CA ARG A 117 -1.56 8.64 -19.23
C ARG A 117 -1.09 10.08 -19.16
N TYR A 118 -0.14 10.41 -20.02
CA TYR A 118 0.35 11.75 -20.23
C TYR A 118 0.06 12.14 -21.68
N SER A 119 -0.49 13.34 -21.87
CA SER A 119 -0.71 13.92 -23.19
C SER A 119 -0.30 15.39 -23.17
N SER A 120 0.55 15.82 -24.09
CA SER A 120 0.83 17.22 -24.39
C SER A 120 0.19 17.61 -25.72
N ALA A 121 -0.26 18.85 -25.84
CA ALA A 121 -0.73 19.40 -27.10
C ALA A 121 0.36 20.26 -27.72
N ALA A 122 0.61 20.12 -29.02
CA ALA A 122 1.58 20.95 -29.73
C ALA A 122 1.26 22.44 -29.50
N PRO A 123 2.24 23.27 -29.09
CA PRO A 123 3.69 23.06 -29.11
C PRO A 123 4.31 22.59 -27.76
N ASN A 124 3.64 21.67 -27.05
CA ASN A 124 4.00 21.13 -25.73
C ASN A 124 4.05 22.18 -24.60
N LEU A 125 3.17 23.17 -24.67
CA LEU A 125 3.05 24.19 -23.62
C LEU A 125 2.01 23.86 -22.55
N ILE A 126 1.18 22.87 -22.83
CA ILE A 126 0.16 22.35 -21.92
C ILE A 126 0.23 20.84 -21.90
N TYR A 127 -0.13 20.25 -20.76
CA TYR A 127 -0.27 18.81 -20.61
C TYR A 127 -1.52 18.42 -19.83
N THR A 128 -1.91 17.17 -20.02
CA THR A 128 -2.94 16.46 -19.26
C THR A 128 -2.33 15.17 -18.72
N LEU A 129 -2.38 14.98 -17.41
CA LEU A 129 -2.07 13.73 -16.72
C LEU A 129 -3.35 13.09 -16.22
N VAL A 130 -3.54 11.81 -16.50
CA VAL A 130 -4.74 11.06 -16.13
C VAL A 130 -4.38 9.76 -15.45
N ALA A 131 -5.04 9.46 -14.34
CA ALA A 131 -5.06 8.14 -13.72
C ALA A 131 -6.51 7.65 -13.60
N CYS A 132 -6.75 6.39 -13.91
CA CYS A 132 -8.07 5.77 -13.70
C CYS A 132 -8.21 5.37 -12.22
N LEU A 133 -9.30 5.79 -11.59
CA LEU A 133 -9.63 5.48 -10.21
C LEU A 133 -10.52 4.25 -10.14
N GLU A 134 -10.31 3.43 -9.11
CA GLU A 134 -11.14 2.25 -8.86
C GLU A 134 -12.33 2.59 -7.94
N ASN A 135 -12.17 3.56 -7.04
CA ASN A 135 -13.22 4.00 -6.14
C ASN A 135 -14.20 4.96 -6.82
N VAL A 136 -15.41 4.47 -7.10
CA VAL A 136 -16.50 5.26 -7.69
C VAL A 136 -16.98 6.42 -6.83
N ASN A 137 -16.74 6.36 -5.52
CA ASN A 137 -17.17 7.35 -4.54
C ASN A 137 -16.02 8.28 -4.12
N ASP A 138 -14.91 8.31 -4.86
CA ASP A 138 -13.83 9.28 -4.58
C ASP A 138 -14.33 10.71 -4.82
N GLN A 139 -14.16 11.59 -3.83
CA GLN A 139 -14.63 12.98 -3.91
C GLN A 139 -13.82 13.84 -4.88
N GLN A 140 -12.61 13.40 -5.24
CA GLN A 140 -11.70 14.12 -6.12
C GLN A 140 -11.78 13.64 -7.57
N LYS A 141 -12.68 12.69 -7.89
CA LYS A 141 -12.85 12.19 -9.25
C LYS A 141 -13.38 13.28 -10.19
N ASP A 142 -12.99 13.18 -11.46
CA ASP A 142 -13.46 14.07 -12.50
C ASP A 142 -14.99 13.96 -12.67
N SER A 143 -15.63 15.05 -13.08
CA SER A 143 -17.09 15.09 -13.28
C SER A 143 -17.55 14.32 -14.52
N ALA A 144 -16.65 13.99 -15.44
CA ALA A 144 -16.91 13.21 -16.64
C ALA A 144 -15.83 12.14 -16.83
N ASN A 145 -16.20 10.99 -17.40
CA ASN A 145 -15.26 9.92 -17.72
C ASN A 145 -14.31 10.39 -18.82
N VAL A 146 -13.01 10.43 -18.53
CA VAL A 146 -11.97 10.77 -19.52
C VAL A 146 -11.42 9.47 -20.13
N ALA A 147 -11.32 9.40 -21.46
CA ALA A 147 -10.66 8.28 -22.13
C ALA A 147 -9.16 8.22 -21.72
N PRO A 148 -8.58 7.05 -21.40
CA PRO A 148 -9.02 5.71 -21.75
C PRO A 148 -9.76 4.96 -20.64
N CYS A 149 -10.19 5.62 -19.56
CA CYS A 149 -10.88 4.98 -18.43
C CYS A 149 -12.31 4.51 -18.77
N ASN A 150 -12.68 4.50 -20.06
CA ASN A 150 -13.96 4.02 -20.56
C ASN A 150 -14.02 2.49 -20.43
N GLY A 151 -14.85 2.01 -19.50
CA GLY A 151 -15.00 0.59 -19.19
C GLY A 151 -14.55 0.26 -17.78
N THR A 152 -15.41 -0.46 -17.06
CA THR A 152 -15.27 -1.12 -15.73
C THR A 152 -14.76 -0.33 -14.52
N SER A 153 -14.01 0.77 -14.65
CA SER A 153 -13.62 1.66 -13.54
C SER A 153 -14.15 3.09 -13.68
N ASN A 154 -14.44 3.54 -14.92
CA ASN A 154 -15.13 4.77 -15.36
C ASN A 154 -14.63 6.12 -14.82
N TRP A 155 -14.09 6.20 -13.61
CA TRP A 155 -13.71 7.46 -12.99
C TRP A 155 -12.24 7.73 -13.19
N SER A 156 -11.90 8.99 -13.40
CA SER A 156 -10.53 9.45 -13.57
C SER A 156 -10.20 10.53 -12.56
N TYR A 157 -8.91 10.69 -12.31
CA TYR A 157 -8.33 11.87 -11.68
C TYR A 157 -7.41 12.54 -12.68
N THR A 158 -7.75 13.77 -13.07
CA THR A 158 -6.97 14.53 -14.05
C THR A 158 -6.21 15.67 -13.38
N LEU A 159 -4.92 15.79 -13.72
CA LEU A 159 -4.11 16.97 -13.43
C LEU A 159 -3.78 17.68 -14.74
N LEU A 160 -4.05 18.98 -14.78
CA LEU A 160 -3.69 19.86 -15.89
C LEU A 160 -2.44 20.65 -15.51
N SER A 161 -1.71 21.12 -16.52
CA SER A 161 -0.67 22.13 -16.32
C SER A 161 -1.28 23.38 -15.65
N PRO A 162 -0.54 24.05 -14.74
CA PRO A 162 -0.95 25.31 -14.13
C PRO A 162 -1.24 26.44 -15.15
#